data_AF-A0A353X281-F1
#
_entry.id   AF-A0A353X281-F1
#
_cell.length_a   1.000
_cell.length_b   1.000
_cell.length_c   1.000
_cell.angle_alpha   90.00
_cell.angle_beta   90.00
_cell.angle_gamma   90.00
#
_symmetry.space_group_name_H-M   'P 1'
#
loop_
_entity.id
_entity.type
_entity.pdbx_description
1 polymer ?
#
loop_
_entity_poly.entity_id
_entity_poly.type
_entity_poly.pdbx_seq_one_letter_code
_entity_poly.pdbx_strand_id
1 'polypeptide(L)'
;MDTSKVAIFDASTITLFVDIFKGAVRNPLSGKKKGGLKLHAKMPLGGFAPDLVHLTEAACNDKSFLGQLEVEKGGIYVFDKGYINYQKWGERTEKGTYFVTRLNGNADYEVLSGLPFR
;
A
#
# COMPACT_ATOMS: atom_id res chain seq x y z
N MET A 1 -15.45 -16.57 -8.98
CA MET A 1 -15.08 -15.59 -7.95
C MET A 1 -15.50 -14.23 -8.48
N ASP A 2 -16.21 -13.42 -7.69
CA ASP A 2 -16.58 -12.07 -8.09
C ASP A 2 -15.36 -11.15 -7.98
N THR A 3 -14.76 -10.82 -9.12
CA THR A 3 -13.54 -10.01 -9.20
C THR A 3 -13.79 -8.53 -8.85
N SER A 4 -15.06 -8.09 -8.81
CA SER A 4 -15.40 -6.71 -8.43
C SER A 4 -15.06 -6.40 -6.96
N LYS A 5 -15.00 -7.44 -6.11
CA LYS A 5 -14.65 -7.32 -4.69
C LYS A 5 -13.16 -7.46 -4.40
N VAL A 6 -12.34 -7.65 -5.43
CA VAL A 6 -10.89 -7.74 -5.29
C VAL A 6 -10.29 -6.45 -5.81
N ALA A 7 -9.47 -5.78 -4.99
CA ALA A 7 -8.77 -4.58 -5.42
C ALA A 7 -7.28 -4.67 -5.11
N ILE A 8 -6.47 -4.16 -6.03
CA ILE A 8 -5.02 -4.16 -5.98
C ILE A 8 -4.54 -2.76 -5.65
N PHE A 9 -3.53 -2.66 -4.80
CA PHE A 9 -2.86 -1.43 -4.45
C PHE A 9 -1.40 -1.43 -4.85
N ASP A 10 -0.95 -0.30 -5.38
CA ASP A 10 0.47 -0.03 -5.58
C ASP A 10 0.77 1.46 -5.36
N ALA A 11 2.05 1.78 -5.11
CA ALA A 11 2.52 3.15 -5.08
C ALA A 11 3.62 3.40 -6.11
N SER A 12 3.52 4.54 -6.80
CA SER A 12 4.55 5.05 -7.71
C SER A 12 4.99 6.44 -7.27
N THR A 13 6.26 6.79 -7.49
CA THR A 13 6.75 8.16 -7.21
C THR A 13 6.96 8.90 -8.52
N ILE A 14 6.25 10.02 -8.69
CA ILE A 14 6.46 10.96 -9.79
C ILE A 14 7.53 11.95 -9.35
N THR A 15 8.62 12.01 -10.11
CA THR A 15 9.71 12.98 -9.85
C THR A 15 9.27 14.38 -10.29
N LEU A 16 9.43 15.36 -9.41
CA LEU A 16 9.07 16.76 -9.65
C LEU A 16 10.21 17.71 -9.21
N PHE A 17 10.06 18.99 -9.52
CA PHE A 17 11.01 20.03 -9.12
C PHE A 17 11.03 20.20 -7.59
N VAL A 18 12.24 20.35 -7.05
CA VAL A 18 12.53 20.37 -5.61
C VAL A 18 12.02 21.64 -4.93
N ASP A 19 11.84 22.71 -5.70
CA ASP A 19 11.49 24.04 -5.20
C ASP A 19 10.08 24.09 -4.59
N ILE A 20 9.20 23.17 -4.98
CA ILE A 20 7.80 23.10 -4.53
C ILE A 20 7.53 21.81 -3.74
N PHE A 21 8.07 20.67 -4.20
CA PHE A 21 7.83 19.38 -3.58
C PHE A 21 9.08 18.87 -2.86
N LYS A 22 9.02 18.77 -1.53
CA LYS A 22 10.13 18.23 -0.74
C LYS A 22 10.38 16.76 -1.12
N GLY A 23 11.63 16.45 -1.47
CA GLY A 23 12.08 15.09 -1.74
C GLY A 23 12.11 14.22 -0.49
N ALA A 24 12.40 12.93 -0.68
CA ALA A 24 12.57 11.98 0.42
C ALA A 24 13.59 12.50 1.48
N VAL A 25 13.36 12.12 2.75
CA VAL A 25 14.15 12.59 3.91
C VAL A 25 15.65 12.33 3.75
N ARG A 26 16.04 11.25 3.04
CA ARG A 26 17.45 10.91 2.80
C ARG A 26 18.07 11.79 1.71
N ASN A 27 19.20 12.41 2.04
CA ASN A 27 20.04 13.08 1.06
C ASN A 27 20.68 12.03 0.13
N PRO A 28 20.49 12.12 -1.20
CA PRO A 28 21.19 11.25 -2.11
C PRO A 28 22.71 11.53 -2.08
N LEU A 29 23.52 10.48 -2.27
CA LEU A 29 24.99 10.57 -2.30
C LEU A 29 25.51 11.56 -3.36
N SER A 30 24.72 11.82 -4.40
CA SER A 30 25.03 12.78 -5.47
C SER A 30 24.68 14.25 -5.14
N GLY A 31 24.20 14.55 -3.93
CA GLY A 31 23.91 15.92 -3.46
C GLY A 31 22.67 16.59 -4.07
N LYS A 32 22.17 16.12 -5.23
CA LYS A 32 20.95 16.64 -5.87
C LYS A 32 19.71 15.94 -5.34
N LYS A 33 18.99 16.56 -4.42
CA LYS A 33 17.64 16.13 -4.03
C LYS A 33 16.70 16.30 -5.21
N LYS A 34 15.91 15.27 -5.51
CA LYS A 34 14.77 15.35 -6.42
C LYS A 34 13.52 15.53 -5.58
N GLY A 35 12.71 16.54 -5.89
CA GLY A 35 11.37 16.64 -5.36
C GLY A 35 10.52 15.49 -5.90
N GLY A 36 9.42 15.18 -5.24
CA GLY A 36 8.54 14.15 -5.75
C GLY A 36 7.21 14.07 -5.03
N LEU A 37 6.26 13.51 -5.75
CA LEU A 37 4.94 13.18 -5.25
C LEU A 37 4.78 11.67 -5.31
N LYS A 38 4.24 11.08 -4.26
CA LYS A 38 3.88 9.67 -4.25
C LYS A 38 2.41 9.52 -4.60
N LEU A 39 2.15 8.63 -5.54
CA LEU A 39 0.83 8.27 -6.03
C LEU A 39 0.50 6.88 -5.50
N HIS A 40 -0.51 6.79 -4.63
CA HIS A 40 -1.10 5.53 -4.20
C HIS A 40 -2.33 5.26 -5.06
N ALA A 41 -2.33 4.15 -5.79
CA ALA A 41 -3.44 3.78 -6.65
C ALA A 41 -4.16 2.54 -6.10
N LYS A 42 -5.49 2.57 -6.14
CA LYS A 42 -6.35 1.38 -6.00
C LYS A 42 -6.93 1.07 -7.36
N MET A 43 -6.97 -0.21 -7.71
CA MET A 43 -7.59 -0.67 -8.94
C MET A 43 -8.41 -1.94 -8.67
N PRO A 44 -9.68 -2.02 -9.10
CA PRO A 44 -10.41 -3.28 -9.09
C PRO A 44 -9.69 -4.32 -9.96
N LEU A 45 -9.62 -5.58 -9.52
CA LEU A 45 -8.88 -6.64 -10.24
C LEU A 45 -9.40 -6.87 -11.67
N GLY A 46 -10.70 -6.73 -11.87
CA GLY A 46 -11.33 -6.80 -13.20
C GLY A 46 -11.36 -5.47 -13.97
N GLY A 47 -10.81 -4.40 -13.40
CA GLY A 47 -10.79 -3.06 -13.98
C GLY A 47 -9.54 -2.80 -14.81
N PHE A 48 -9.63 -1.84 -15.73
CA PHE A 48 -8.50 -1.38 -16.56
C PHE A 48 -7.94 -0.03 -16.13
N ALA A 49 -8.53 0.60 -15.11
CA ALA A 49 -8.13 1.90 -14.61
C ALA A 49 -8.28 1.94 -13.07
N PRO A 50 -7.45 2.74 -12.39
CA PRO A 50 -7.61 2.95 -10.96
C PRO A 50 -8.93 3.68 -10.68
N ASP A 51 -9.61 3.24 -9.62
CA ASP A 51 -10.84 3.89 -9.11
C ASP A 51 -10.54 4.81 -7.92
N LEU A 52 -9.31 4.76 -7.40
CA LEU A 52 -8.80 5.72 -6.41
C LEU A 52 -7.33 6.04 -6.70
N VAL A 53 -7.02 7.33 -6.67
CA VAL A 53 -5.67 7.87 -6.73
C VAL A 53 -5.50 8.85 -5.58
N HIS A 54 -4.54 8.59 -4.70
CA HIS A 54 -4.22 9.44 -3.56
C HIS A 54 -2.78 9.92 -3.62
N LEU A 55 -2.59 11.23 -3.52
CA LEU A 55 -1.29 11.87 -3.67
C LEU A 55 -0.75 12.31 -2.31
N THR A 56 0.47 11.88 -1.99
CA THR A 56 1.18 12.26 -0.76
C THR A 56 2.57 12.79 -1.09
N GLU A 57 3.21 13.46 -0.14
CA GLU A 57 4.61 13.82 -0.26
C GLU A 57 5.48 12.57 -0.51
N ALA A 58 6.50 12.66 -1.38
CA ALA A 58 7.37 11.51 -1.65
C ALA A 58 8.07 10.93 -0.40
N ALA A 59 8.23 11.74 0.64
CA ALA A 59 8.81 11.33 1.92
C ALA A 59 7.86 10.47 2.78
N CYS A 60 6.56 10.45 2.47
CA CYS A 60 5.56 9.75 3.28
C CYS A 60 5.72 8.22 3.18
N ASN A 61 5.56 7.52 4.29
CA ASN A 61 5.60 6.06 4.32
C ASN A 61 4.27 5.49 3.78
N ASP A 62 4.34 4.46 2.93
CA ASP A 62 3.17 3.82 2.32
C ASP A 62 2.16 3.28 3.34
N LYS A 63 2.62 2.92 4.53
CA LYS A 63 1.77 2.48 5.64
C LYS A 63 0.78 3.54 6.11
N SER A 64 1.09 4.83 5.91
CA SER A 64 0.21 5.94 6.31
C SER A 64 -1.08 5.98 5.48
N PHE A 65 -1.01 5.57 4.21
CA PHE A 65 -2.15 5.53 3.30
C PHE A 65 -3.24 4.57 3.80
N LEU A 66 -2.87 3.47 4.48
CA LEU A 66 -3.84 2.52 5.01
C LEU A 66 -4.83 3.17 5.98
N GLY A 67 -4.47 4.24 6.69
CA GLY A 67 -5.40 4.93 7.59
C GLY A 67 -6.55 5.63 6.87
N GLN A 68 -6.37 5.98 5.60
CA GLN A 68 -7.32 6.78 4.82
C GLN A 68 -8.17 5.93 3.87
N LEU A 69 -7.80 4.66 3.68
CA LEU A 69 -8.51 3.77 2.79
C LEU A 69 -9.83 3.30 3.42
N GLU A 70 -10.93 3.64 2.76
CA GLU A 70 -12.25 3.05 3.02
C GLU A 70 -12.32 1.64 2.44
N VAL A 71 -12.81 0.70 3.24
CA VAL A 71 -12.92 -0.71 2.89
C VAL A 71 -14.34 -1.20 3.01
N GLU A 72 -14.75 -2.05 2.08
CA GLU A 72 -16.06 -2.66 2.02
C GLU A 72 -16.05 -4.07 2.62
N LYS A 73 -17.13 -4.42 3.31
CA LYS A 73 -17.32 -5.74 3.92
C LYS A 73 -17.33 -6.82 2.82
N GLY A 74 -16.51 -7.85 3.02
CA GLY A 74 -16.30 -8.93 2.05
C GLY A 74 -15.33 -8.59 0.92
N GLY A 75 -14.75 -7.38 0.92
CA GLY A 75 -13.68 -7.00 -0.01
C GLY A 75 -12.38 -7.71 0.30
N ILE A 76 -11.60 -7.99 -0.75
CA ILE A 76 -10.24 -8.58 -0.68
C ILE A 76 -9.27 -7.55 -1.26
N TYR A 77 -8.34 -7.08 -0.43
CA TYR A 77 -7.39 -6.04 -0.82
C TYR A 77 -5.97 -6.58 -0.91
N VAL A 78 -5.37 -6.50 -2.10
CA VAL A 78 -4.03 -6.99 -2.39
C VAL A 78 -3.05 -5.82 -2.28
N PHE A 79 -2.09 -5.92 -1.37
CA PHE A 79 -1.08 -4.90 -1.12
C PHE A 79 0.34 -5.43 -1.33
N ASP A 80 1.25 -4.53 -1.70
CA ASP A 80 2.68 -4.82 -1.60
C ASP A 80 3.17 -4.87 -0.13
N LYS A 81 4.32 -5.53 0.12
CA LYS A 81 4.95 -5.63 1.45
C LYS A 81 5.21 -4.28 2.12
N GLY A 82 5.39 -3.20 1.34
CA GLY A 82 5.59 -1.85 1.87
C GLY A 82 4.45 -1.35 2.76
N TYR A 83 3.25 -1.91 2.59
CA TYR A 83 2.03 -1.50 3.28
C TYR A 83 1.78 -2.23 4.61
N ILE A 84 2.68 -3.09 5.11
CA ILE A 84 2.43 -3.89 6.32
C ILE A 84 2.09 -3.02 7.55
N ASN A 85 0.88 -3.20 8.10
CA ASN A 85 0.41 -2.62 9.35
C ASN A 85 -0.60 -3.57 10.05
N TYR A 86 -0.09 -4.43 10.94
CA TYR A 86 -0.88 -5.47 11.60
C TYR A 86 -2.06 -4.95 12.43
N GLN A 87 -1.89 -3.81 13.11
CA GLN A 87 -2.97 -3.21 13.89
C GLN A 87 -4.16 -2.83 12.99
N LYS A 88 -3.90 -2.13 11.89
CA LYS A 88 -4.93 -1.73 10.92
C LYS A 88 -5.56 -2.94 10.24
N TRP A 89 -4.80 -4.00 10.06
CA TRP A 89 -5.31 -5.25 9.50
C TRP A 89 -6.26 -5.96 10.45
N GLY A 90 -5.92 -6.08 11.74
CA GLY A 90 -6.81 -6.64 12.76
C GLY A 90 -8.16 -5.90 12.81
N GLU A 91 -8.12 -4.56 12.92
CA GLU A 91 -9.32 -3.71 12.92
C GLU A 91 -10.23 -3.93 11.69
N ARG A 92 -9.65 -4.27 10.53
CA ARG A 92 -10.39 -4.49 9.28
C ARG A 92 -10.91 -5.91 9.16
N THR A 93 -10.15 -6.90 9.61
CA THR A 93 -10.59 -8.29 9.69
C THR A 93 -11.83 -8.41 10.57
N GLU A 94 -11.86 -7.73 11.71
CA GLU A 94 -13.03 -7.68 12.60
C GLU A 94 -14.28 -7.09 11.90
N LYS A 95 -14.08 -6.15 10.96
CA LYS A 95 -15.15 -5.57 10.13
C LYS A 95 -15.56 -6.44 8.94
N GLY A 96 -14.98 -7.64 8.81
CA GLY A 96 -15.27 -8.58 7.73
C GLY A 96 -14.60 -8.23 6.40
N THR A 97 -13.46 -7.53 6.43
CA THR A 97 -12.62 -7.26 5.27
C THR A 97 -11.40 -8.19 5.25
N TYR A 98 -10.94 -8.58 4.07
CA TYR A 98 -9.79 -9.46 3.90
C TYR A 98 -8.65 -8.76 3.15
N PHE A 99 -7.42 -9.23 3.35
CA PHE A 99 -6.26 -8.69 2.66
C PHE A 99 -5.27 -9.79 2.26
N VAL A 100 -4.50 -9.49 1.22
CA VAL A 100 -3.39 -10.33 0.74
C VAL A 100 -2.17 -9.43 0.65
N THR A 101 -1.06 -9.89 1.21
CA THR A 101 0.21 -9.17 1.20
C THR A 101 1.35 -10.18 1.20
N ARG A 102 2.51 -9.76 0.71
CA ARG A 102 3.75 -10.50 0.95
C ARG A 102 4.14 -10.38 2.42
N LEU A 103 4.60 -11.48 3.02
CA LEU A 103 5.08 -11.50 4.39
C LEU A 103 6.47 -10.83 4.47
N ASN A 104 6.75 -10.11 5.56
CA ASN A 104 8.12 -9.64 5.84
C ASN A 104 8.99 -10.81 6.30
N GLY A 105 10.28 -10.80 5.91
CA GLY A 105 11.21 -11.88 6.29
C GLY A 105 11.47 -12.01 7.79
N ASN A 106 11.18 -10.96 8.56
CA ASN A 106 11.27 -10.94 10.03
C ASN A 106 9.89 -10.95 10.71
N ALA A 107 8.83 -11.33 10.00
CA ALA A 107 7.51 -11.45 10.60
C ALA A 107 7.52 -12.56 11.65
N ASP A 108 6.95 -12.27 12.81
CA ASP A 108 6.66 -13.26 13.84
C ASP A 108 5.25 -13.81 13.56
N TYR A 109 5.16 -15.12 13.36
CA TYR A 109 3.90 -15.78 13.02
C TYR A 109 3.91 -17.24 13.46
N GLU A 110 2.71 -17.75 13.73
CA GLU A 110 2.46 -19.16 13.96
C GLU A 110 1.66 -19.73 12.78
N VAL A 111 2.03 -20.91 12.30
CA VAL A 111 1.29 -21.62 11.25
C VAL A 111 0.20 -22.45 11.92
N LEU A 112 -1.05 -21.98 11.84
CA LEU A 112 -2.19 -22.70 12.40
C LEU A 112 -2.59 -23.95 11.59
N SER A 113 -2.37 -23.92 10.27
CA SER A 113 -2.56 -25.08 9.38
C SER A 113 -1.86 -24.87 8.03
N GLY A 114 -1.53 -25.96 7.34
CA GLY A 114 -0.91 -25.94 6.01
C GLY A 114 0.59 -25.64 6.01
N LEU A 115 1.16 -25.43 4.82
CA LEU A 115 2.51 -24.91 4.64
C LEU A 115 2.42 -23.40 4.33
N PRO A 116 3.29 -22.56 4.89
CA PRO A 116 3.36 -21.17 4.48
C PRO A 116 3.69 -21.12 2.98
N PHE A 117 2.95 -20.30 2.23
CA PHE A 117 3.26 -20.04 0.82
C PHE A 117 4.67 -19.44 0.74
N ARG A 118 5.61 -20.21 0.17
CA ARG A 118 7.02 -19.86 0.00
C ARG A 118 7.26 -19.30 -1.39
#